data_AF-G4D242-F1
#
_entry.id   AF-G4D242-F1
#
_cell.length_a   1.000
_cell.length_b   1.000
_cell.length_c   1.000
_cell.angle_alpha   90.00
_cell.angle_beta   90.00
_cell.angle_gamma   90.00
#
_symmetry.space_group_name_H-M   'P 1'
#
loop_
_entity.id
_entity.type
_entity.pdbx_description
1 polymer ?
#
loop_
_entity_poly.entity_id
_entity_poly.type
_entity_poly.pdbx_seq_one_letter_code
_entity_poly.pdbx_strand_id
1 'polypeptide(L)'
;MKKMMTMNGNTAAAYVAYAFSEVAPIYPITPSSDMSELIDAWAANGKENIFGEQVQVSELQSEGGAAGAMHGALSAGALATSFTSSQGLLLMIPNMYKMSGELLPGVLHVAARALSTHALSIFGDHQDVMAARQTGFNIIASSSVQEILELGAVSHLVSIKSRIPTMHFFDGFRTSHEIQKVEAVDYEDYKKLVDFEAINEFRLKSMNPNRPYTKGTAQNSDVYFQAAESTNQMYEDVVETIVYYMDKMGEITGRKYRPFDYYGAEDAERVIIAMGSVNETIEETVDYLNKNGEKVGLIKVRLYRPFSKKYLLDVVPKTVKKIAVLDRTKEKGAPYEPLHLDVLSAFVGEKMRQS
;
A
#
# COMPACT_ATOMS: atom_id res chain seq x y z
N MET A 1 -14.88 7.19 -22.57
CA MET A 1 -14.56 8.62 -22.35
C MET A 1 -14.03 8.72 -20.93
N LYS A 2 -12.85 9.29 -20.70
CA LYS A 2 -12.21 9.30 -19.38
C LYS A 2 -13.03 10.17 -18.40
N LYS A 3 -13.41 9.63 -17.23
CA LYS A 3 -14.30 10.31 -16.27
C LYS A 3 -13.50 11.21 -15.35
N MET A 4 -13.52 12.52 -15.61
CA MET A 4 -12.84 13.49 -14.75
C MET A 4 -13.70 13.80 -13.51
N MET A 5 -13.09 13.71 -12.33
CA MET A 5 -13.73 14.01 -11.06
C MET A 5 -12.81 14.89 -10.21
N THR A 6 -13.39 15.77 -9.41
CA THR A 6 -12.64 16.55 -8.42
C THR A 6 -12.85 15.89 -7.07
N MET A 7 -11.79 15.37 -6.47
CA MET A 7 -11.87 14.67 -5.18
C MET A 7 -10.57 14.83 -4.38
N ASN A 8 -10.63 14.57 -3.07
CA ASN A 8 -9.44 14.47 -2.24
C ASN A 8 -8.90 13.03 -2.18
N GLY A 9 -7.71 12.86 -1.59
CA GLY A 9 -7.10 11.54 -1.43
C GLY A 9 -7.95 10.54 -0.65
N ASN A 10 -8.62 10.97 0.43
CA ASN A 10 -9.55 10.11 1.18
C ASN A 10 -10.70 9.60 0.30
N THR A 11 -11.32 10.49 -0.48
CA THR A 11 -12.41 10.11 -1.39
C THR A 11 -11.93 9.16 -2.48
N ALA A 12 -10.72 9.38 -3.02
CA ALA A 12 -10.10 8.49 -3.99
C ALA A 12 -9.87 7.08 -3.42
N ALA A 13 -9.31 6.99 -2.20
CA ALA A 13 -9.06 5.72 -1.53
C ALA A 13 -10.37 4.99 -1.19
N ALA A 14 -11.36 5.69 -0.64
CA ALA A 14 -12.67 5.13 -0.36
C ALA A 14 -13.35 4.64 -1.64
N TYR A 15 -13.27 5.41 -2.74
CA TYR A 15 -13.87 5.06 -4.03
C TYR A 15 -13.37 3.70 -4.52
N VAL A 16 -12.06 3.47 -4.46
CA VAL A 16 -11.47 2.19 -4.81
C VAL A 16 -11.86 1.11 -3.81
N ALA A 17 -11.68 1.36 -2.51
CA ALA A 17 -11.93 0.36 -1.47
C ALA A 17 -13.38 -0.16 -1.51
N TYR A 18 -14.34 0.73 -1.75
CA TYR A 18 -15.75 0.38 -1.92
C TYR A 18 -15.99 -0.54 -3.13
N ALA A 19 -15.25 -0.36 -4.23
CA ALA A 19 -15.39 -1.18 -5.42
C ALA A 19 -15.06 -2.66 -5.15
N PHE A 20 -14.02 -2.92 -4.36
CA PHE A 20 -13.43 -4.26 -4.21
C PHE A 20 -13.84 -5.00 -2.93
N SER A 21 -14.58 -4.37 -2.02
CA SER A 21 -14.84 -4.92 -0.68
C SER A 21 -16.29 -5.35 -0.50
N GLU A 22 -16.50 -6.41 0.29
CA GLU A 22 -17.80 -6.86 0.76
C GLU A 22 -18.05 -6.37 2.19
N VAL A 23 -17.00 -6.30 3.03
CA VAL A 23 -17.09 -5.90 4.44
C VAL A 23 -16.07 -4.82 4.80
N ALA A 24 -16.47 -3.83 5.59
CA ALA A 24 -15.62 -2.76 6.09
C ALA A 24 -15.81 -2.54 7.60
N PRO A 25 -15.08 -3.27 8.46
CA PRO A 25 -15.00 -2.94 9.88
C PRO A 25 -14.13 -1.69 10.08
N ILE A 26 -14.66 -0.68 10.75
CA ILE A 26 -14.08 0.66 10.85
C ILE A 26 -14.01 1.16 12.29
N TYR A 27 -13.13 2.14 12.50
CA TYR A 27 -13.11 2.98 13.69
C TYR A 27 -12.56 4.36 13.30
N PRO A 28 -13.16 5.47 13.75
CA PRO A 28 -12.76 6.80 13.31
C PRO A 28 -11.43 7.25 13.94
N ILE A 29 -10.47 7.64 13.10
CA ILE A 29 -9.24 8.31 13.51
C ILE A 29 -8.75 9.29 12.44
N THR A 30 -8.58 10.56 12.80
CA THR A 30 -8.05 11.59 11.88
C THR A 30 -6.63 11.23 11.41
N PRO A 31 -6.25 11.45 10.13
CA PRO A 31 -7.05 11.99 9.02
C PRO A 31 -7.75 10.94 8.15
N SER A 32 -7.93 9.70 8.62
CA SER A 32 -8.55 8.61 7.86
C SER A 32 -10.09 8.52 7.97
N SER A 33 -10.70 9.18 8.96
CA SER A 33 -12.13 9.08 9.26
C SER A 33 -13.04 9.33 8.04
N ASP A 34 -12.72 10.31 7.20
CA ASP A 34 -13.51 10.62 6.00
C ASP A 34 -13.71 9.40 5.10
N MET A 35 -12.73 8.48 5.02
CA MET A 35 -12.88 7.27 4.20
C MET A 35 -13.99 6.38 4.74
N SER A 36 -14.02 6.18 6.05
CA SER A 36 -15.04 5.39 6.75
C SER A 36 -16.42 6.02 6.60
N GLU A 37 -16.53 7.33 6.80
CA GLU A 37 -17.79 8.09 6.65
C GLU A 37 -18.34 8.00 5.22
N LEU A 38 -17.47 8.08 4.21
CA LEU A 38 -17.86 7.98 2.80
C LEU A 38 -18.36 6.58 2.44
N ILE A 39 -17.70 5.52 2.91
CA ILE A 39 -18.16 4.15 2.65
C ILE A 39 -19.51 3.90 3.31
N ASP A 40 -19.70 4.34 4.56
CA ASP A 40 -21.00 4.23 5.25
C ASP A 40 -22.10 4.98 4.51
N ALA A 41 -21.84 6.24 4.15
CA ALA A 41 -22.79 7.05 3.40
C ALA A 41 -23.13 6.43 2.04
N TRP A 42 -22.17 5.87 1.31
CA TRP A 42 -22.43 5.24 0.01
C TRP A 42 -23.23 3.95 0.14
N ALA A 43 -22.95 3.13 1.15
CA ALA A 43 -23.76 1.94 1.44
C ALA A 43 -25.20 2.31 1.80
N ALA A 44 -25.40 3.31 2.68
CA ALA A 44 -26.73 3.80 3.05
C ALA A 44 -27.52 4.37 1.87
N ASN A 45 -26.82 4.92 0.86
CA ASN A 45 -27.43 5.45 -0.38
C ASN A 45 -27.55 4.40 -1.51
N GLY A 46 -27.29 3.13 -1.22
CA GLY A 46 -27.48 2.03 -2.16
C GLY A 46 -26.47 1.97 -3.30
N LYS A 47 -25.26 2.51 -3.10
CA LYS A 47 -24.16 2.27 -4.03
C LYS A 47 -23.80 0.78 -4.03
N GLU A 48 -23.51 0.23 -5.21
CA GLU A 48 -23.08 -1.17 -5.35
C GLU A 48 -21.57 -1.23 -5.61
N ASN A 49 -20.93 -2.27 -5.07
CA ASN A 49 -19.56 -2.67 -5.40
C ASN A 49 -19.51 -3.45 -6.73
N ILE A 50 -18.34 -3.96 -7.14
CA ILE A 50 -18.22 -4.71 -8.41
C ILE A 50 -18.97 -6.05 -8.42
N PHE A 51 -19.40 -6.52 -7.24
CA PHE A 51 -20.19 -7.73 -7.04
C PHE A 51 -21.70 -7.48 -7.10
N GLY A 52 -22.13 -6.22 -7.22
CA GLY A 52 -23.56 -5.85 -7.23
C GLY A 52 -24.18 -5.80 -5.83
N GLU A 53 -23.36 -5.61 -4.79
CA GLU A 53 -23.79 -5.59 -3.39
C GLU A 53 -23.37 -4.30 -2.70
N GLN A 54 -24.09 -3.90 -1.65
CA GLN A 54 -23.69 -2.80 -0.77
C GLN A 54 -22.62 -3.30 0.21
N VAL A 55 -21.57 -2.51 0.42
CA VAL A 55 -20.53 -2.84 1.40
C VAL A 55 -21.15 -2.87 2.80
N GLN A 56 -20.93 -3.96 3.55
CA GLN A 56 -21.36 -4.05 4.94
C GLN A 56 -20.38 -3.30 5.84
N VAL A 57 -20.82 -2.18 6.40
CA VAL A 57 -20.01 -1.35 7.31
C VAL A 57 -20.34 -1.69 8.76
N SER A 58 -19.33 -1.71 9.61
CA SER A 58 -19.53 -1.89 11.06
C SER A 58 -18.52 -1.06 11.82
N GLU A 59 -18.98 -0.18 12.69
CA GLU A 59 -18.13 0.55 13.64
C GLU A 59 -17.85 -0.30 14.88
N LEU A 60 -16.59 -0.37 15.29
CA LEU A 60 -16.13 -1.18 16.43
C LEU A 60 -15.79 -0.28 17.62
N GLN A 61 -15.39 -0.89 18.74
CA GLN A 61 -14.99 -0.16 19.95
C GLN A 61 -13.58 0.45 19.87
N SER A 62 -12.73 -0.04 18.96
CA SER A 62 -11.37 0.44 18.68
C SER A 62 -10.83 -0.15 17.38
N GLU A 63 -9.71 0.37 16.88
CA GLU A 63 -9.01 -0.18 15.71
C GLU A 63 -8.51 -1.60 15.95
N GLY A 64 -8.17 -1.97 17.20
CA GLY A 64 -7.85 -3.35 17.54
C GLY A 64 -9.04 -4.30 17.34
N GLY A 65 -10.25 -3.83 17.66
CA GLY A 65 -11.50 -4.53 17.36
C GLY A 65 -11.78 -4.60 15.87
N ALA A 66 -11.59 -3.49 15.15
CA ALA A 66 -11.77 -3.43 13.69
C ALA A 66 -10.81 -4.40 12.96
N ALA A 67 -9.55 -4.48 13.39
CA ALA A 67 -8.59 -5.42 12.83
C ALA A 67 -8.94 -6.89 13.11
N GLY A 68 -9.47 -7.20 14.31
CA GLY A 68 -9.98 -8.54 14.62
C GLY A 68 -11.21 -8.91 13.80
N ALA A 69 -12.13 -7.95 13.61
CA ALA A 69 -13.30 -8.14 12.75
C ALA A 69 -12.90 -8.34 11.28
N MET A 70 -11.91 -7.60 10.79
CA MET A 70 -11.35 -7.76 9.43
C MET A 70 -10.72 -9.15 9.26
N HIS A 71 -9.93 -9.59 10.23
CA HIS A 71 -9.36 -10.94 10.26
C HIS A 71 -10.45 -12.02 10.23
N GLY A 72 -11.51 -11.84 11.02
CA GLY A 72 -12.67 -12.74 11.04
C GLY A 72 -13.42 -12.80 9.71
N ALA A 73 -13.72 -11.65 9.11
CA ALA A 73 -14.40 -11.54 7.82
C ALA A 73 -13.60 -12.24 6.69
N LEU A 74 -12.31 -11.95 6.61
CA LEU A 74 -11.42 -12.60 5.64
C LEU A 74 -11.34 -14.11 5.89
N SER A 75 -11.24 -14.54 7.14
CA SER A 75 -11.23 -15.96 7.49
C SER A 75 -12.54 -16.67 7.11
N ALA A 76 -13.67 -15.98 7.15
CA ALA A 76 -14.98 -16.48 6.75
C ALA A 76 -15.22 -16.44 5.23
N GLY A 77 -14.34 -15.78 4.47
CA GLY A 77 -14.38 -15.77 3.00
C GLY A 77 -15.00 -14.53 2.38
N ALA A 78 -15.12 -13.44 3.14
CA ALA A 78 -15.52 -12.13 2.61
C ALA A 78 -14.30 -11.24 2.38
N LEU A 79 -14.22 -10.59 1.23
CA LEU A 79 -13.20 -9.58 0.95
C LEU A 79 -13.44 -8.36 1.85
N ALA A 80 -12.43 -8.00 2.64
CA ALA A 80 -12.55 -6.96 3.64
C ALA A 80 -11.48 -5.87 3.50
N THR A 81 -11.88 -4.65 3.83
CA THR A 81 -11.00 -3.47 3.90
C THR A 81 -11.17 -2.75 5.23
N SER A 82 -10.16 -1.98 5.65
CA SER A 82 -10.32 -1.02 6.75
C SER A 82 -9.50 0.24 6.50
N PHE A 83 -9.80 1.28 7.27
CA PHE A 83 -9.22 2.61 7.17
C PHE A 83 -8.63 2.99 8.52
N THR A 84 -7.38 3.45 8.55
CA THR A 84 -6.74 3.83 9.80
C THR A 84 -5.56 4.78 9.60
N SER A 85 -4.98 5.24 10.71
CA SER A 85 -3.83 6.13 10.78
C SER A 85 -3.15 5.99 12.15
N SER A 86 -1.87 6.32 12.26
CA SER A 86 -1.18 6.61 13.53
C SER A 86 -1.40 5.53 14.60
N GLN A 87 -1.94 5.91 15.76
CA GLN A 87 -2.22 5.03 16.88
C GLN A 87 -3.15 3.88 16.52
N GLY A 88 -4.11 4.13 15.63
CA GLY A 88 -5.04 3.13 15.18
C GLY A 88 -4.33 1.99 14.46
N LEU A 89 -3.39 2.32 13.57
CA LEU A 89 -2.57 1.31 12.89
C LEU A 89 -1.76 0.47 13.88
N LEU A 90 -1.20 1.08 14.94
CA LEU A 90 -0.48 0.34 15.98
C LEU A 90 -1.35 -0.71 16.68
N LEU A 91 -2.63 -0.40 16.91
CA LEU A 91 -3.59 -1.33 17.50
C LEU A 91 -3.97 -2.47 16.53
N MET A 92 -3.79 -2.28 15.23
CA MET A 92 -4.03 -3.31 14.21
C MET A 92 -2.86 -4.29 14.03
N ILE A 93 -1.62 -3.90 14.38
CA ILE A 93 -0.39 -4.69 14.18
C ILE A 93 -0.51 -6.16 14.61
N PRO A 94 -1.05 -6.51 15.79
CA PRO A 94 -1.18 -7.91 16.19
C PRO A 94 -2.00 -8.76 15.20
N ASN A 95 -3.09 -8.20 14.67
CA ASN A 95 -3.93 -8.88 13.69
C ASN A 95 -3.31 -8.85 12.27
N MET A 96 -2.47 -7.86 11.96
CA MET A 96 -1.72 -7.86 10.70
C MET A 96 -0.82 -9.09 10.57
N TYR A 97 -0.08 -9.46 11.61
CA TYR A 97 0.70 -10.71 11.60
C TYR A 97 -0.17 -11.95 11.39
N LYS A 98 -1.39 -11.96 11.93
CA LYS A 98 -2.34 -13.07 11.73
C LYS A 98 -2.86 -13.11 10.30
N MET A 99 -3.22 -11.96 9.71
CA MET A 99 -3.70 -11.88 8.34
C MET A 99 -2.65 -12.28 7.31
N SER A 100 -1.39 -11.83 7.49
CA SER A 100 -0.29 -12.20 6.59
C SER A 100 0.13 -13.66 6.78
N GLY A 101 0.25 -14.14 8.01
CA GLY A 101 0.61 -15.53 8.32
C GLY A 101 -0.44 -16.55 7.87
N GLU A 102 -1.69 -16.13 7.71
CA GLU A 102 -2.78 -16.97 7.20
C GLU A 102 -3.10 -16.73 5.72
N LEU A 103 -2.32 -15.86 5.05
CA LEU A 103 -2.44 -15.55 3.63
C LEU A 103 -3.86 -15.12 3.24
N LEU A 104 -4.33 -14.05 3.88
CA LEU A 104 -5.67 -13.50 3.71
C LEU A 104 -5.65 -12.23 2.83
N PRO A 105 -6.50 -12.14 1.78
CA PRO A 105 -6.46 -11.08 0.78
C PRO A 105 -7.19 -9.79 1.25
N GLY A 106 -6.74 -9.21 2.37
CA GLY A 106 -7.26 -7.94 2.89
C GLY A 106 -6.50 -6.73 2.38
N VAL A 107 -7.12 -5.55 2.39
CA VAL A 107 -6.43 -4.28 2.14
C VAL A 107 -6.66 -3.28 3.27
N LEU A 108 -5.58 -2.68 3.76
CA LEU A 108 -5.62 -1.57 4.70
C LEU A 108 -5.26 -0.27 3.97
N HIS A 109 -6.17 0.69 3.95
CA HIS A 109 -5.90 2.04 3.43
C HIS A 109 -5.49 2.96 4.58
N VAL A 110 -4.26 3.46 4.53
CA VAL A 110 -3.65 4.22 5.63
C VAL A 110 -3.35 5.65 5.19
N ALA A 111 -4.01 6.62 5.81
CA ALA A 111 -3.61 8.02 5.69
C ALA A 111 -2.48 8.27 6.70
N ALA A 112 -1.23 8.07 6.26
CA ALA A 112 -0.05 7.98 7.12
C ALA A 112 0.12 9.23 7.98
N ARG A 113 0.30 9.02 9.29
CA ARG A 113 0.26 10.06 10.32
C ARG A 113 1.28 9.79 11.42
N ALA A 114 1.87 10.88 11.91
CA ALA A 114 2.77 10.88 13.05
C ALA A 114 2.25 10.10 14.26
N LEU A 115 3.16 9.36 14.90
CA LEU A 115 2.90 8.73 16.19
C LEU A 115 3.06 9.74 17.32
N SER A 116 2.20 9.61 18.32
CA SER A 116 2.28 10.36 19.58
C SER A 116 3.49 9.88 20.37
N THR A 117 4.52 10.72 20.43
CA THR A 117 5.75 10.43 21.19
C THR A 117 5.89 11.38 22.37
N HIS A 118 6.63 12.48 22.21
CA HIS A 118 6.70 13.55 23.21
C HIS A 118 5.43 14.43 23.21
N ALA A 119 4.72 14.46 22.08
CA ALA A 119 3.46 15.15 21.87
C ALA A 119 2.64 14.39 20.81
N LEU A 120 1.33 14.62 20.83
CA LEU A 120 0.41 14.17 19.79
C LEU A 120 0.59 15.03 18.54
N SER A 121 0.56 14.40 17.36
CA SER A 121 0.40 15.08 16.09
C SER A 121 -0.65 14.37 15.25
N ILE A 122 -1.56 15.15 14.67
CA ILE A 122 -2.54 14.64 13.70
C ILE A 122 -1.99 14.66 12.27
N PHE A 123 -0.84 15.28 12.03
CA PHE A 123 -0.32 15.55 10.68
C PHE A 123 0.52 14.39 10.12
N GLY A 124 0.67 14.41 8.79
CA GLY A 124 1.24 13.31 8.03
C GLY A 124 2.76 13.17 8.11
N ASP A 125 3.20 11.96 8.47
CA ASP A 125 4.52 11.39 8.27
C ASP A 125 4.37 9.86 8.17
N HIS A 126 5.47 9.10 8.07
CA HIS A 126 5.44 7.64 7.87
C HIS A 126 5.73 6.84 9.15
N GLN A 127 5.72 7.44 10.34
CA GLN A 127 6.07 6.74 11.57
C GLN A 127 5.20 5.51 11.84
N ASP A 128 3.90 5.62 11.54
CA ASP A 128 2.92 4.55 11.71
C ASP A 128 3.13 3.40 10.72
N VAL A 129 3.26 3.70 9.43
CA VAL A 129 3.53 2.73 8.37
C VAL A 129 4.86 2.01 8.64
N MET A 130 5.91 2.74 9.03
CA MET A 130 7.21 2.16 9.33
C MET A 130 7.20 1.26 10.57
N ALA A 131 6.31 1.50 11.54
CA ALA A 131 6.12 0.63 12.71
C ALA A 131 5.48 -0.72 12.36
N ALA A 132 4.84 -0.83 11.19
CA ALA A 132 4.18 -2.04 10.70
C ALA A 132 4.94 -2.77 9.57
N ARG A 133 6.14 -2.31 9.19
CA ARG A 133 6.89 -2.82 8.02
C ARG A 133 7.26 -4.31 8.07
N GLN A 134 7.31 -4.88 9.26
CA GLN A 134 7.72 -6.26 9.56
C GLN A 134 6.54 -7.24 9.67
N THR A 135 5.30 -6.75 9.47
CA THR A 135 4.08 -7.57 9.66
C THR A 135 3.83 -8.59 8.55
N GLY A 136 4.59 -8.54 7.45
CA GLY A 136 4.35 -9.37 6.26
C GLY A 136 3.29 -8.81 5.31
N PHE A 137 2.85 -7.56 5.49
CA PHE A 137 2.00 -6.91 4.49
C PHE A 137 2.85 -6.45 3.29
N ASN A 138 2.28 -6.52 2.08
CA ASN A 138 2.77 -5.70 0.98
C ASN A 138 2.55 -4.23 1.37
N ILE A 139 3.49 -3.34 1.07
CA ILE A 139 3.36 -1.90 1.37
C ILE A 139 3.54 -1.11 0.08
N ILE A 140 2.45 -0.49 -0.38
CA ILE A 140 2.37 0.31 -1.60
C ILE A 140 2.07 1.76 -1.23
N ALA A 141 2.90 2.69 -1.71
CA ALA A 141 2.83 4.12 -1.46
C ALA A 141 2.26 4.86 -2.68
N SER A 142 1.37 5.82 -2.42
CA SER A 142 0.89 6.79 -3.41
C SER A 142 1.37 8.20 -3.08
N SER A 143 1.85 8.92 -4.09
CA SER A 143 2.41 10.27 -3.98
C SER A 143 1.39 11.37 -4.27
N SER A 144 0.32 11.07 -5.01
CA SER A 144 -0.72 12.04 -5.39
C SER A 144 -2.14 11.46 -5.30
N VAL A 145 -3.16 12.31 -5.42
CA VAL A 145 -4.58 11.87 -5.40
C VAL A 145 -4.88 10.94 -6.58
N GLN A 146 -4.24 11.20 -7.73
CA GLN A 146 -4.37 10.35 -8.91
C GLN A 146 -3.75 8.96 -8.66
N GLU A 147 -2.55 8.89 -8.08
CA GLU A 147 -1.89 7.62 -7.74
C GLU A 147 -2.72 6.80 -6.74
N ILE A 148 -3.44 7.44 -5.81
CA ILE A 148 -4.33 6.75 -4.86
C ILE A 148 -5.40 5.91 -5.57
N LEU A 149 -5.99 6.41 -6.66
CA LEU A 149 -6.98 5.66 -7.43
C LEU A 149 -6.36 4.42 -8.07
N GLU A 150 -5.19 4.58 -8.67
CA GLU A 150 -4.55 3.55 -9.49
C GLU A 150 -3.84 2.51 -8.62
N LEU A 151 -2.97 2.95 -7.73
CA LEU A 151 -2.21 2.07 -6.82
C LEU A 151 -3.08 1.52 -5.70
N GLY A 152 -4.15 2.22 -5.31
CA GLY A 152 -5.19 1.65 -4.46
C GLY A 152 -5.84 0.44 -5.12
N ALA A 153 -6.19 0.54 -6.42
CA ALA A 153 -6.84 -0.57 -7.13
C ALA A 153 -5.86 -1.72 -7.36
N VAL A 154 -4.60 -1.41 -7.72
CA VAL A 154 -3.52 -2.40 -7.76
C VAL A 154 -3.39 -3.14 -6.43
N SER A 155 -3.51 -2.46 -5.30
CA SER A 155 -3.40 -3.09 -3.97
C SER A 155 -4.47 -4.15 -3.72
N HIS A 156 -5.72 -3.89 -4.13
CA HIS A 156 -6.80 -4.89 -4.04
C HIS A 156 -6.59 -6.07 -4.98
N LEU A 157 -6.25 -5.79 -6.25
CA LEU A 157 -6.00 -6.82 -7.25
C LEU A 157 -4.83 -7.74 -6.87
N VAL A 158 -3.73 -7.17 -6.37
CA VAL A 158 -2.56 -7.90 -5.87
C VAL A 158 -2.92 -8.73 -4.66
N SER A 159 -3.66 -8.17 -3.69
CA SER A 159 -4.04 -8.89 -2.48
C SER A 159 -4.87 -10.12 -2.82
N ILE A 160 -5.85 -9.98 -3.72
CA ILE A 160 -6.69 -11.08 -4.22
C ILE A 160 -5.84 -12.16 -4.90
N LYS A 161 -4.96 -11.77 -5.85
CA LYS A 161 -4.18 -12.72 -6.65
C LYS A 161 -3.08 -13.43 -5.86
N SER A 162 -2.37 -12.69 -5.02
CA SER A 162 -1.21 -13.21 -4.27
C SER A 162 -1.58 -13.85 -2.95
N ARG A 163 -2.78 -13.55 -2.42
CA ARG A 163 -3.23 -13.90 -1.07
C ARG A 163 -2.38 -13.25 0.04
N ILE A 164 -1.54 -12.28 -0.29
CA ILE A 164 -0.77 -11.52 0.69
C ILE A 164 -1.50 -10.19 0.94
N PRO A 165 -1.87 -9.89 2.20
CA PRO A 165 -2.59 -8.67 2.50
C PRO A 165 -1.73 -7.44 2.18
N THR A 166 -2.38 -6.36 1.78
CA THR A 166 -1.70 -5.16 1.29
C THR A 166 -2.06 -3.94 2.13
N MET A 167 -1.06 -3.17 2.53
CA MET A 167 -1.20 -1.82 3.07
C MET A 167 -0.96 -0.84 1.92
N HIS A 168 -2.02 -0.12 1.56
CA HIS A 168 -1.93 1.00 0.65
C HIS A 168 -1.92 2.30 1.45
N PHE A 169 -0.85 3.08 1.36
CA PHE A 169 -0.73 4.30 2.15
C PHE A 169 -0.40 5.54 1.32
N PHE A 170 -0.78 6.68 1.88
CA PHE A 170 -0.54 8.01 1.31
C PHE A 170 -0.47 9.03 2.44
N ASP A 171 0.14 10.19 2.19
CA ASP A 171 0.49 11.12 3.26
C ASP A 171 -0.76 11.81 3.84
N GLY A 172 -0.94 11.68 5.17
CA GLY A 172 -2.02 12.30 5.90
C GLY A 172 -2.01 13.83 5.76
N PHE A 173 -3.18 14.41 5.53
CA PHE A 173 -3.41 15.81 5.13
C PHE A 173 -2.81 16.17 3.77
N ARG A 174 -1.49 16.02 3.58
CA ARG A 174 -0.78 16.48 2.38
C ARG A 174 -1.30 15.83 1.10
N THR A 175 -1.72 14.58 1.14
CA THR A 175 -2.39 13.91 0.02
C THR A 175 -3.83 13.56 0.38
N SER A 176 -4.09 13.11 1.62
CA SER A 176 -5.43 12.66 1.98
C SER A 176 -6.51 13.75 1.91
N HIS A 177 -6.15 15.01 2.16
CA HIS A 177 -7.06 16.17 2.14
C HIS A 177 -6.82 17.11 0.96
N GLU A 178 -5.77 16.89 0.16
CA GLU A 178 -5.52 17.69 -1.03
C GLU A 178 -6.59 17.37 -2.08
N ILE A 179 -7.26 18.40 -2.60
CA ILE A 179 -8.26 18.26 -3.65
C ILE A 179 -7.56 18.42 -4.99
N GLN A 180 -7.68 17.39 -5.84
CA GLN A 180 -7.18 17.43 -7.21
C GLN A 180 -8.28 17.05 -8.20
N LYS A 181 -8.13 17.52 -9.44
CA LYS A 181 -8.91 17.02 -10.57
C LYS A 181 -8.22 15.75 -11.09
N VAL A 182 -8.86 14.61 -10.92
CA VAL A 182 -8.34 13.29 -11.26
C VAL A 182 -9.18 12.62 -12.34
N GLU A 183 -8.56 11.65 -13.00
CA GLU A 183 -9.21 10.74 -13.91
C GLU A 183 -9.63 9.48 -13.15
N ALA A 184 -10.93 9.36 -12.87
CA ALA A 184 -11.51 8.21 -12.21
C ALA A 184 -11.69 7.04 -13.19
N VAL A 185 -11.40 5.83 -12.72
CA VAL A 185 -11.64 4.57 -13.43
C VAL A 185 -12.99 4.01 -13.00
N ASP A 186 -13.84 3.65 -13.94
CA ASP A 186 -15.17 3.10 -13.62
C ASP A 186 -15.06 1.68 -13.05
N TYR A 187 -16.02 1.30 -12.21
CA TYR A 187 -16.05 -0.01 -11.53
C TYR A 187 -16.05 -1.19 -12.50
N GLU A 188 -16.66 -1.04 -13.68
CA GLU A 188 -16.64 -2.06 -14.73
C GLU A 188 -15.24 -2.28 -15.31
N ASP A 189 -14.40 -1.25 -15.34
CA ASP A 189 -13.01 -1.38 -15.79
C ASP A 189 -12.15 -2.05 -14.71
N TYR A 190 -12.40 -1.77 -13.42
CA TYR A 190 -11.82 -2.54 -12.32
C TYR A 190 -12.22 -4.01 -12.37
N LYS A 191 -13.51 -4.29 -12.61
CA LYS A 191 -14.06 -5.64 -12.68
C LYS A 191 -13.38 -6.51 -13.74
N LYS A 192 -13.00 -5.92 -14.88
CA LYS A 192 -12.26 -6.62 -15.95
C LYS A 192 -10.86 -7.07 -15.54
N LEU A 193 -10.26 -6.43 -14.54
CA LEU A 193 -8.94 -6.79 -14.02
C LEU A 193 -8.98 -7.85 -12.92
N VAL A 194 -10.15 -8.10 -12.33
CA VAL A 194 -10.29 -9.03 -11.20
C VAL A 194 -10.11 -10.47 -11.64
N ASP A 195 -9.24 -11.17 -10.91
CA ASP A 195 -9.14 -12.62 -11.00
C ASP A 195 -10.24 -13.29 -10.16
N PHE A 196 -11.36 -13.60 -10.80
CA PHE A 196 -12.49 -14.27 -10.17
C PHE A 196 -12.19 -15.73 -9.77
N GLU A 197 -11.20 -16.37 -10.40
CA GLU A 197 -10.76 -17.71 -10.00
C GLU A 197 -10.04 -17.65 -8.65
N ALA A 198 -9.16 -16.66 -8.45
CA ALA A 198 -8.51 -16.41 -7.17
C ALA A 198 -9.53 -16.08 -6.05
N ILE A 199 -10.58 -15.30 -6.34
CA ILE A 199 -11.67 -15.05 -5.38
C ILE A 199 -12.40 -16.36 -5.05
N ASN A 200 -12.71 -17.18 -6.05
CA ASN A 200 -13.36 -18.46 -5.82
C ASN A 200 -12.49 -19.38 -4.97
N GLU A 201 -11.18 -19.47 -5.24
CA GLU A 201 -10.24 -20.21 -4.40
C GLU A 201 -10.20 -19.71 -2.96
N PHE A 202 -10.17 -18.39 -2.76
CA PHE A 202 -10.22 -17.76 -1.44
C PHE A 202 -11.48 -18.19 -0.68
N ARG A 203 -12.65 -18.10 -1.32
CA ARG A 203 -13.93 -18.56 -0.76
C ARG A 203 -13.95 -20.07 -0.52
N LEU A 204 -13.27 -20.87 -1.35
CA LEU A 204 -13.20 -22.31 -1.16
C LEU A 204 -12.36 -22.72 0.04
N LYS A 205 -11.33 -21.93 0.36
CA LYS A 205 -10.39 -22.11 1.48
C LYS A 205 -10.86 -21.42 2.78
N SER A 206 -12.00 -20.74 2.78
CA SER A 206 -12.52 -20.05 3.96
C SER A 206 -13.12 -21.01 4.99
N MET A 207 -13.30 -20.54 6.23
CA MET A 207 -13.91 -21.32 7.31
C MET A 207 -15.37 -21.61 6.99
N ASN A 208 -15.72 -22.90 6.92
CA ASN A 208 -17.10 -23.34 6.69
C ASN A 208 -17.37 -24.68 7.39
N PRO A 209 -18.47 -24.82 8.16
CA PRO A 209 -18.76 -26.05 8.90
C PRO A 209 -18.99 -27.28 8.00
N ASN A 210 -19.37 -27.09 6.73
CA ASN A 210 -19.54 -28.19 5.78
C ASN A 210 -18.20 -28.73 5.23
N ARG A 211 -17.10 -28.02 5.50
CA ARG A 211 -15.72 -28.38 5.09
C ARG A 211 -14.73 -27.79 6.10
N PRO A 212 -14.75 -28.30 7.35
CA PRO A 212 -14.04 -27.70 8.45
C PRO A 212 -12.54 -27.97 8.36
N TYR A 213 -11.74 -27.02 8.83
CA TYR A 213 -10.32 -27.18 9.09
C TYR A 213 -9.93 -26.34 10.30
N THR A 214 -8.75 -26.61 10.87
CA THR A 214 -8.21 -25.85 12.01
C THR A 214 -7.17 -24.85 11.53
N LYS A 215 -7.19 -23.65 12.08
CA LYS A 215 -6.21 -22.58 11.86
C LYS A 215 -5.83 -21.93 13.19
N GLY A 216 -4.68 -21.26 13.23
CA GLY A 216 -4.21 -20.57 14.43
C GLY A 216 -3.82 -21.51 15.58
N THR A 217 -3.27 -22.68 15.26
CA THR A 217 -2.77 -23.64 16.26
C THR A 217 -1.61 -23.07 17.08
N ALA A 218 -1.41 -23.57 18.30
CA ALA A 218 -0.16 -23.39 19.02
C ALA A 218 0.87 -24.43 18.53
N GLN A 219 2.05 -23.98 18.11
CA GLN A 219 3.13 -24.82 17.61
C GLN A 219 4.35 -24.70 18.53
N ASN A 220 5.03 -25.82 18.77
CA ASN A 220 6.29 -25.84 19.50
C ASN A 220 7.48 -25.52 18.58
N SER A 221 8.68 -25.43 19.15
CA SER A 221 9.92 -25.09 18.44
C SER A 221 10.38 -26.14 17.42
N ASP A 222 9.78 -27.33 17.42
CA ASP A 222 10.07 -28.43 16.51
C ASP A 222 9.56 -28.18 15.08
N VAL A 223 8.50 -27.39 14.90
CA VAL A 223 7.88 -27.14 13.59
C VAL A 223 7.64 -25.66 13.26
N TYR A 224 7.63 -24.77 14.25
CA TYR A 224 7.26 -23.37 14.04
C TYR A 224 8.14 -22.66 13.00
N PHE A 225 9.45 -22.88 13.05
CA PHE A 225 10.38 -22.21 12.13
C PHE A 225 10.17 -22.68 10.68
N GLN A 226 10.01 -23.98 10.47
CA GLN A 226 9.74 -24.55 9.14
C GLN A 226 8.41 -24.04 8.58
N ALA A 227 7.38 -23.90 9.43
CA ALA A 227 6.10 -23.35 9.02
C ALA A 227 6.21 -21.85 8.66
N ALA A 228 6.97 -21.06 9.43
CA ALA A 228 7.19 -19.65 9.13
C ALA A 228 7.87 -19.44 7.76
N GLU A 229 8.90 -20.24 7.45
CA GLU A 229 9.66 -20.15 6.19
C GLU A 229 8.90 -20.75 4.99
N SER A 230 7.82 -21.50 5.21
CA SER A 230 7.07 -22.18 4.14
C SER A 230 6.41 -21.24 3.13
N THR A 231 6.30 -19.95 3.46
CA THR A 231 5.65 -18.92 2.63
C THR A 231 6.62 -18.04 1.85
N ASN A 232 7.94 -18.24 1.99
CA ASN A 232 8.96 -17.36 1.41
C ASN A 232 8.79 -17.15 -0.10
N GLN A 233 8.56 -18.23 -0.86
CA GLN A 233 8.40 -18.14 -2.32
C GLN A 233 7.23 -17.22 -2.71
N MET A 234 6.15 -17.19 -1.92
CA MET A 234 5.02 -16.31 -2.21
C MET A 234 5.40 -14.83 -2.10
N TYR A 235 6.29 -14.47 -1.17
CA TYR A 235 6.80 -13.10 -1.01
C TYR A 235 7.84 -12.72 -2.06
N GLU A 236 8.53 -13.69 -2.65
CA GLU A 236 9.39 -13.44 -3.81
C GLU A 236 8.54 -13.22 -5.07
N ASP A 237 7.56 -14.08 -5.30
CA ASP A 237 6.71 -14.08 -6.51
C ASP A 237 5.74 -12.90 -6.56
N VAL A 238 5.29 -12.38 -5.40
CA VAL A 238 4.33 -11.26 -5.36
C VAL A 238 4.87 -9.99 -5.98
N VAL A 239 6.19 -9.79 -6.02
CA VAL A 239 6.80 -8.62 -6.69
C VAL A 239 6.41 -8.57 -8.16
N GLU A 240 6.47 -9.70 -8.87
CA GLU A 240 6.09 -9.76 -10.28
C GLU A 240 4.56 -9.68 -10.46
N THR A 241 3.78 -10.16 -9.48
CA THR A 241 2.32 -9.95 -9.45
C THR A 241 1.95 -8.46 -9.34
N ILE A 242 2.69 -7.71 -8.53
CA ILE A 242 2.52 -6.26 -8.38
C ILE A 242 2.85 -5.55 -9.69
N VAL A 243 3.96 -5.92 -10.32
CA VAL A 243 4.36 -5.36 -11.62
C VAL A 243 3.31 -5.63 -12.69
N TYR A 244 2.79 -6.86 -12.75
CA TYR A 244 1.72 -7.22 -13.66
C TYR A 244 0.49 -6.31 -13.50
N TYR A 245 0.01 -6.09 -12.27
CA TYR A 245 -1.16 -5.23 -12.05
C TYR A 245 -0.88 -3.74 -12.23
N MET A 246 0.34 -3.26 -11.94
CA MET A 246 0.77 -1.91 -12.31
C MET A 246 0.72 -1.71 -13.83
N ASP A 247 1.21 -2.67 -14.60
CA ASP A 247 1.15 -2.63 -16.07
C ASP A 247 -0.30 -2.69 -16.58
N LYS A 248 -1.15 -3.57 -16.01
CA LYS A 248 -2.57 -3.66 -16.36
C LYS A 248 -3.37 -2.40 -16.04
N MET A 249 -3.10 -1.77 -14.90
CA MET A 249 -3.71 -0.48 -14.59
C MET A 249 -3.27 0.59 -15.60
N GLY A 250 -1.98 0.59 -15.97
CA GLY A 250 -1.44 1.50 -16.97
C GLY A 250 -1.99 1.28 -18.39
N GLU A 251 -2.39 0.07 -18.76
CA GLU A 251 -3.11 -0.20 -20.02
C GLU A 251 -4.48 0.52 -20.06
N ILE A 252 -5.15 0.65 -18.91
CA ILE A 252 -6.46 1.31 -18.79
C ILE A 252 -6.29 2.83 -18.74
N THR A 253 -5.41 3.32 -17.88
CA THR A 253 -5.31 4.75 -17.59
C THR A 253 -4.32 5.49 -18.48
N GLY A 254 -3.38 4.77 -19.09
CA GLY A 254 -2.26 5.33 -19.85
C GLY A 254 -1.09 5.80 -18.99
N ARG A 255 -1.16 5.65 -17.65
CA ARG A 255 -0.07 5.99 -16.72
C ARG A 255 0.70 4.75 -16.32
N LYS A 256 2.01 4.75 -16.56
CA LYS A 256 2.87 3.59 -16.25
C LYS A 256 3.42 3.72 -14.84
N TYR A 257 3.39 2.62 -14.11
CA TYR A 257 3.96 2.50 -12.78
C TYR A 257 4.95 1.34 -12.74
N ARG A 258 6.01 1.49 -11.96
CA ARG A 258 6.91 0.41 -11.56
C ARG A 258 7.09 0.42 -10.05
N PRO A 259 7.61 -0.67 -9.44
CA PRO A 259 7.98 -0.70 -8.03
C PRO A 259 8.84 0.51 -7.61
N PHE A 260 9.76 0.89 -8.51
CA PHE A 260 10.55 2.11 -8.48
C PHE A 260 10.51 2.70 -9.89
N ASP A 261 10.24 3.99 -10.04
CA ASP A 261 10.42 4.71 -11.30
C ASP A 261 11.37 5.88 -11.10
N TYR A 262 12.26 6.03 -12.08
CA TYR A 262 13.18 7.15 -12.20
C TYR A 262 12.55 8.32 -12.96
N TYR A 263 12.87 9.54 -12.54
CA TYR A 263 12.54 10.78 -13.20
C TYR A 263 13.74 11.75 -13.16
N GLY A 264 14.07 12.38 -14.28
CA GLY A 264 15.14 13.37 -14.36
C GLY A 264 16.08 13.14 -15.54
N ALA A 265 17.27 13.73 -15.49
CA ALA A 265 18.25 13.67 -16.58
C ALA A 265 18.75 12.23 -16.79
N GLU A 266 18.85 11.76 -18.03
CA GLU A 266 19.37 10.42 -18.33
C GLU A 266 20.84 10.24 -17.85
N ASP A 267 21.59 11.34 -17.77
CA ASP A 267 22.97 11.42 -17.32
C ASP A 267 23.12 12.04 -15.91
N ALA A 268 22.08 11.93 -15.07
CA ALA A 268 22.12 12.46 -13.71
C ALA A 268 23.32 11.94 -12.91
N GLU A 269 23.97 12.84 -12.17
CA GLU A 269 25.09 12.50 -11.27
C GLU A 269 24.66 12.43 -9.80
N ARG A 270 23.54 13.07 -9.46
CA ARG A 270 22.97 13.12 -8.11
C ARG A 270 21.50 12.74 -8.17
N VAL A 271 21.10 11.80 -7.32
CA VAL A 271 19.72 11.31 -7.27
C VAL A 271 19.18 11.35 -5.85
N ILE A 272 17.90 11.73 -5.72
CA ILE A 272 17.13 11.53 -4.48
C ILE A 272 16.32 10.24 -4.59
N ILE A 273 16.26 9.46 -3.52
CA ILE A 273 15.29 8.35 -3.37
C ILE A 273 14.31 8.72 -2.27
N ALA A 274 13.02 8.75 -2.58
CA ALA A 274 12.00 9.18 -1.65
C ALA A 274 10.66 8.46 -1.88
N MET A 275 9.75 8.59 -0.91
CA MET A 275 8.46 7.91 -0.89
C MET A 275 7.35 8.89 -0.46
N GLY A 276 6.15 8.72 -1.00
CA GLY A 276 4.99 9.58 -0.70
C GLY A 276 5.02 10.93 -1.41
N SER A 277 4.23 11.88 -0.91
CA SER A 277 3.94 13.16 -1.60
C SER A 277 5.14 14.06 -1.87
N VAL A 278 6.23 13.89 -1.12
CA VAL A 278 7.48 14.64 -1.34
C VAL A 278 8.01 14.44 -2.76
N ASN A 279 7.70 13.31 -3.39
CA ASN A 279 8.11 13.00 -4.74
C ASN A 279 7.61 14.02 -5.77
N GLU A 280 6.39 14.54 -5.63
CA GLU A 280 5.82 15.52 -6.56
C GLU A 280 6.59 16.85 -6.51
N THR A 281 6.95 17.30 -5.30
CA THR A 281 7.75 18.52 -5.12
C THR A 281 9.19 18.34 -5.58
N ILE A 282 9.78 17.15 -5.36
CA ILE A 282 11.12 16.86 -5.86
C ILE A 282 11.12 16.81 -7.39
N GLU A 283 10.10 16.22 -8.01
CA GLU A 283 9.95 16.19 -9.48
C GLU A 283 9.91 17.59 -10.08
N GLU A 284 9.08 18.48 -9.53
CA GLU A 284 9.01 19.89 -9.97
C GLU A 284 10.37 20.60 -9.82
N THR A 285 11.10 20.30 -8.75
CA THR A 285 12.44 20.86 -8.50
C THR A 285 13.48 20.30 -9.47
N VAL A 286 13.42 19.00 -9.78
CA VAL A 286 14.28 18.33 -10.76
C VAL A 286 14.08 18.96 -12.14
N ASP A 287 12.84 19.24 -12.54
CA ASP A 287 12.54 19.96 -13.79
C ASP A 287 13.21 21.32 -13.85
N TYR A 288 13.09 22.12 -12.80
CA TYR A 288 13.70 23.44 -12.72
C TYR A 288 15.23 23.35 -12.81
N LEU A 289 15.86 22.46 -12.05
CA LEU A 289 17.32 22.34 -12.00
C LEU A 289 17.89 21.80 -13.32
N ASN A 290 17.27 20.79 -13.91
CA ASN A 290 17.72 20.22 -15.19
C ASN A 290 17.56 21.24 -16.34
N LYS A 291 16.50 22.06 -16.34
CA LYS A 291 16.38 23.21 -17.28
C LYS A 291 17.52 24.22 -17.14
N ASN A 292 18.13 24.31 -15.95
CA ASN A 292 19.27 25.18 -15.66
C ASN A 292 20.63 24.46 -15.80
N GLY A 293 20.67 23.28 -16.45
CA GLY A 293 21.90 22.56 -16.77
C GLY A 293 22.47 21.70 -15.65
N GLU A 294 21.76 21.57 -14.52
CA GLU A 294 22.11 20.61 -13.48
C GLU A 294 21.81 19.18 -13.95
N LYS A 295 22.53 18.20 -13.40
CA LYS A 295 22.35 16.76 -13.71
C LYS A 295 21.76 16.03 -12.51
N VAL A 296 20.46 16.19 -12.29
CA VAL A 296 19.77 15.62 -11.13
C VAL A 296 18.59 14.72 -11.53
N GLY A 297 18.27 13.78 -10.63
CA GLY A 297 17.11 12.91 -10.77
C GLY A 297 16.49 12.49 -9.45
N LEU A 298 15.38 11.79 -9.56
CA LEU A 298 14.54 11.28 -8.49
C LEU A 298 14.20 9.82 -8.79
N ILE A 299 14.28 8.96 -7.80
CA ILE A 299 13.65 7.63 -7.82
C ILE A 299 12.50 7.68 -6.82
N LYS A 300 11.26 7.58 -7.30
CA LYS A 300 10.11 7.45 -6.40
C LYS A 300 9.91 5.98 -6.02
N VAL A 301 9.74 5.71 -4.74
CA VAL A 301 9.43 4.37 -4.22
C VAL A 301 7.91 4.20 -4.20
N ARG A 302 7.38 3.24 -4.98
CA ARG A 302 5.95 2.89 -5.00
C ARG A 302 5.72 1.60 -4.22
N LEU A 303 6.57 0.59 -4.43
CA LEU A 303 6.55 -0.64 -3.67
C LEU A 303 7.66 -0.60 -2.61
N TYR A 304 7.28 -0.45 -1.34
CA TYR A 304 8.24 -0.48 -0.24
C TYR A 304 8.46 -1.89 0.31
N ARG A 305 7.40 -2.73 0.36
CA ARG A 305 7.50 -4.14 0.76
C ARG A 305 6.65 -5.03 -0.15
N PRO A 306 7.19 -6.16 -0.64
CA PRO A 306 8.58 -6.61 -0.54
C PRO A 306 9.55 -5.68 -1.27
N PHE A 307 10.71 -5.40 -0.68
CA PHE A 307 11.67 -4.46 -1.24
C PHE A 307 12.48 -5.13 -2.35
N SER A 308 12.25 -4.77 -3.60
CA SER A 308 12.93 -5.41 -4.74
C SER A 308 14.24 -4.71 -5.11
N LYS A 309 15.37 -5.30 -4.72
CA LYS A 309 16.71 -4.86 -5.14
C LYS A 309 16.83 -4.80 -6.66
N LYS A 310 16.29 -5.79 -7.39
CA LYS A 310 16.28 -5.86 -8.86
C LYS A 310 15.66 -4.60 -9.45
N TYR A 311 14.41 -4.31 -9.11
CA TYR A 311 13.69 -3.17 -9.66
C TYR A 311 14.28 -1.81 -9.25
N LEU A 312 14.88 -1.70 -8.06
CA LEU A 312 15.58 -0.48 -7.67
C LEU A 312 16.83 -0.26 -8.54
N LEU A 313 17.70 -1.27 -8.66
CA LEU A 313 18.96 -1.12 -9.38
C LEU A 313 18.76 -0.92 -10.89
N ASP A 314 17.70 -1.49 -11.46
CA ASP A 314 17.37 -1.35 -12.88
C ASP A 314 17.06 0.10 -13.28
N VAL A 315 16.57 0.93 -12.35
CA VAL A 315 16.20 2.32 -12.61
C VAL A 315 17.27 3.35 -12.21
N VAL A 316 18.36 2.92 -11.56
CA VAL A 316 19.46 3.83 -11.17
C VAL A 316 20.35 4.12 -12.39
N PRO A 317 20.47 5.38 -12.86
CA PRO A 317 21.36 5.69 -13.97
C PRO A 317 22.82 5.36 -13.64
N LYS A 318 23.56 4.83 -14.61
CA LYS A 318 24.97 4.43 -14.43
C LYS A 318 25.90 5.61 -14.10
N THR A 319 25.48 6.83 -14.42
CA THR A 319 26.21 8.07 -14.18
C THR A 319 26.11 8.58 -12.74
N VAL A 320 25.23 7.99 -11.92
CA VAL A 320 24.99 8.43 -10.55
C VAL A 320 26.24 8.24 -9.69
N LYS A 321 26.66 9.33 -9.04
CA LYS A 321 27.81 9.36 -8.13
C LYS A 321 27.38 9.55 -6.68
N LYS A 322 26.22 10.16 -6.44
CA LYS A 322 25.71 10.47 -5.10
C LYS A 322 24.21 10.21 -5.03
N ILE A 323 23.78 9.55 -3.95
CA ILE A 323 22.39 9.28 -3.65
C ILE A 323 22.07 9.90 -2.28
N ALA A 324 20.96 10.63 -2.19
CA ALA A 324 20.38 11.06 -0.93
C ALA A 324 19.04 10.32 -0.74
N VAL A 325 18.88 9.65 0.40
CA VAL A 325 17.62 8.95 0.74
C VAL A 325 16.86 9.80 1.74
N LEU A 326 15.58 10.07 1.47
CA LEU A 326 14.72 10.88 2.33
C LEU A 326 13.67 10.00 3.00
N ASP A 327 13.82 9.83 4.31
CA ASP A 327 12.86 9.16 5.17
C ASP A 327 11.94 10.18 5.84
N ARG A 328 10.63 9.95 5.77
CA ARG A 328 9.62 10.76 6.46
C ARG A 328 9.27 10.15 7.82
N THR A 329 10.29 9.76 8.59
CA THR A 329 10.15 9.16 9.93
C THR A 329 11.38 9.43 10.79
N LYS A 330 11.32 9.05 12.08
CA LYS A 330 12.47 9.07 12.99
C LYS A 330 12.45 7.85 13.92
N GLU A 331 13.41 6.94 13.74
CA GLU A 331 13.70 5.86 14.68
C GLU A 331 14.79 6.31 15.67
N LYS A 332 14.42 6.62 16.92
CA LYS A 332 15.35 7.16 17.92
C LYS A 332 16.42 6.11 18.29
N GLY A 333 17.69 6.47 18.11
CA GLY A 333 18.83 5.59 18.38
C GLY A 333 19.22 4.67 17.22
N ALA A 334 18.43 4.62 16.14
CA ALA A 334 18.81 3.89 14.93
C ALA A 334 19.98 4.61 14.21
N PRO A 335 20.92 3.88 13.61
CA PRO A 335 22.01 4.47 12.83
C PRO A 335 21.51 5.16 11.57
N TYR A 336 20.44 4.63 10.98
CA TYR A 336 19.79 5.13 9.77
C TYR A 336 18.29 4.82 9.85
N GLU A 337 17.50 5.57 9.09
CA GLU A 337 16.06 5.35 8.98
C GLU A 337 15.73 4.21 7.99
N PRO A 338 14.49 3.67 7.98
CA PRO A 338 14.17 2.42 7.31
C PRO A 338 14.46 2.39 5.80
N LEU A 339 14.02 3.39 5.03
CA LEU A 339 14.25 3.41 3.58
C LEU A 339 15.75 3.54 3.29
N HIS A 340 16.45 4.38 4.05
CA HIS A 340 17.90 4.50 3.93
C HIS A 340 18.63 3.17 4.18
N LEU A 341 18.23 2.40 5.20
CA LEU A 341 18.78 1.05 5.45
C LEU A 341 18.55 0.10 4.28
N ASP A 342 17.34 0.08 3.72
CA ASP A 342 17.00 -0.82 2.62
C ASP A 342 17.77 -0.46 1.34
N VAL A 343 17.87 0.84 1.03
CA VAL A 343 18.68 1.33 -0.10
C VAL A 343 20.13 0.94 0.11
N LEU A 344 20.70 1.21 1.29
CA LEU A 344 22.08 0.84 1.60
C LEU A 344 22.31 -0.66 1.38
N SER A 345 21.44 -1.50 1.93
CA SER A 345 21.48 -2.96 1.78
C SER A 345 21.42 -3.39 0.32
N ALA A 346 20.59 -2.75 -0.49
CA ALA A 346 20.49 -3.04 -1.93
C ALA A 346 21.81 -2.79 -2.69
N PHE A 347 22.61 -1.81 -2.27
CA PHE A 347 23.91 -1.50 -2.87
C PHE A 347 25.08 -2.30 -2.26
N VAL A 348 24.91 -3.00 -1.13
CA VAL A 348 25.97 -3.84 -0.57
C VAL A 348 26.31 -4.97 -1.55
N GLY A 349 27.61 -5.15 -1.80
CA GLY A 349 28.14 -6.16 -2.73
C GLY A 349 28.04 -5.77 -4.20
N GLU A 350 27.36 -4.67 -4.54
CA GLU A 350 27.38 -4.13 -5.89
C GLU A 350 28.69 -3.38 -6.11
N LYS A 351 29.46 -3.78 -7.13
CA LYS A 351 30.48 -2.89 -7.66
C LYS A 351 29.72 -1.73 -8.30
N MET A 352 29.83 -0.52 -7.73
CA MET A 352 29.53 0.71 -8.47
C MET A 352 30.25 0.57 -9.80
N ARG A 353 29.50 0.33 -10.89
CA ARG A 353 30.06 -0.01 -12.20
C ARG A 353 30.86 1.21 -12.64
N GLN A 354 32.16 1.20 -12.36
CA GLN A 354 33.08 2.21 -12.86
C GLN A 354 33.03 2.11 -14.38
N SER A 355 32.76 3.27 -14.99
CA SER A 355 32.58 3.52 -16.41
C SER A 355 33.56 2.77 -17.31
#